data_AF-A0A1Q6X711-F1
#
_entry.id   AF-A0A1Q6X711-F1
#
_cell.length_a   1.000
_cell.length_b   1.000
_cell.length_c   1.000
_cell.angle_alpha   90.00
_cell.angle_beta   90.00
_cell.angle_gamma   90.00
#
_symmetry.space_group_name_H-M   'P 1'
#
loop_
_entity.id
_entity.type
_entity.pdbx_description
1 polymer ?
#
loop_
_entity_poly.entity_id
_entity_poly.type
_entity_poly.pdbx_seq_one_letter_code
_entity_poly.pdbx_strand_id
1 'polypeptide(L)'
;MNSTAEAQPAAGGASAQLALTPPMGWNSWNKFACDVSEQLIREMTDAMVSSGLKAAGYQYVNIDDCWQVSRDTQGKIVADPTRFPSGIKALADYVHGKGLKLGVYTDAGRLTCQKRPGSLDHELQDAKTYASWGVDYVKVDWCHSEGLDPEVQYAKFRDALAQAGRPIVFSICNWGVKAPWRWGPKTGNLWRTTGDISDKYDSMSLIGFSQNGLEKFAGPGHWNDPDMLEVGNGGMNRDEYRTHMALWALLAAPLLAGNDLRSMTAETKEMLTNGEVLAVDQDAKGVQGHRIWEEGPLEIWTRSLADQSQAVGLFNRSEADLKMTLDFKAIGFSGLAKVRDLWEHKDIGIVQDAYTVEVPKHGVVLVKVSK
;
A
#
# COMPACT_ATOMS: atom_id res chain seq x y z
N MET A 1 34.14 29.36 33.43
CA MET A 1 33.93 28.42 32.31
C MET A 1 32.66 27.65 32.59
N ASN A 2 31.57 27.96 31.90
CA ASN A 2 30.40 27.09 31.84
C ASN A 2 29.70 27.37 30.51
N SER A 3 29.95 26.48 29.56
CA SER A 3 29.32 26.47 28.24
C SER A 3 28.02 25.69 28.34
N THR A 4 26.90 26.39 28.31
CA THR A 4 25.58 25.78 28.10
C THR A 4 25.44 25.46 26.61
N ALA A 5 25.53 24.18 26.26
CA ALA A 5 25.14 23.71 24.94
C ALA A 5 23.61 23.70 24.85
N GLU A 6 23.05 24.54 23.98
CA GLU A 6 21.66 24.44 23.56
C GLU A 6 21.45 23.14 22.78
N ALA A 7 20.52 22.31 23.27
CA ALA A 7 20.06 21.15 22.53
C ALA A 7 19.21 21.61 21.34
N GLN A 8 19.63 21.27 20.13
CA GLN A 8 18.80 21.41 18.93
C GLN A 8 17.55 20.52 19.04
N PRO A 9 16.38 21.01 18.58
CA PRO A 9 15.17 20.19 18.56
C PRO A 9 15.35 19.06 17.54
N ALA A 10 14.97 17.84 17.93
CA ALA A 10 14.92 16.69 17.04
C ALA A 10 14.04 16.98 15.81
N ALA A 11 14.56 16.70 14.62
CA ALA A 11 13.86 16.83 13.34
C ALA A 11 12.77 15.75 13.18
N GLY A 12 11.73 15.80 14.03
CA GLY A 12 10.56 14.91 13.97
C GLY A 12 9.38 15.45 13.17
N GLY A 13 9.53 16.56 12.43
CA GLY A 13 8.40 17.35 11.93
C GLY A 13 7.88 17.02 10.52
N ALA A 14 8.69 16.45 9.63
CA ALA A 14 8.33 16.33 8.21
C ALA A 14 7.68 14.99 7.83
N SER A 15 8.02 13.88 8.51
CA SER A 15 7.39 12.57 8.27
C SER A 15 5.98 12.47 8.86
N ALA A 16 5.72 13.21 9.96
CA ALA A 16 4.46 13.17 10.71
C ALA A 16 3.24 13.79 9.98
N GLN A 17 3.39 14.28 8.75
CA GLN A 17 2.31 14.87 7.96
C GLN A 17 2.04 14.16 6.62
N LEU A 18 2.79 13.12 6.28
CA LEU A 18 2.59 12.33 5.06
C LEU A 18 1.83 11.05 5.36
N ALA A 19 1.11 10.52 4.36
CA ALA A 19 0.37 9.25 4.46
C ALA A 19 -0.57 9.17 5.68
N LEU A 20 -1.33 10.23 5.97
CA LEU A 20 -2.32 10.24 7.07
C LEU A 20 -3.44 9.20 6.89
N THR A 21 -3.65 8.75 5.65
CA THR A 21 -4.36 7.53 5.28
C THR A 21 -3.41 6.63 4.47
N PRO A 22 -3.71 5.32 4.33
CA PRO A 22 -2.88 4.42 3.53
C PRO A 22 -2.68 4.97 2.11
N PRO A 23 -1.45 4.97 1.56
CA PRO A 23 -1.21 5.48 0.21
C PRO A 23 -2.02 4.71 -0.85
N MET A 24 -2.66 5.44 -1.76
CA MET A 24 -3.35 4.89 -2.93
C MET A 24 -2.63 5.28 -4.22
N GLY A 25 -2.42 4.32 -5.13
CA GLY A 25 -1.65 4.58 -6.34
C GLY A 25 -1.51 3.37 -7.25
N TRP A 26 -0.49 3.38 -8.09
CA TRP A 26 -0.15 2.32 -9.01
C TRP A 26 1.36 2.12 -8.99
N ASN A 27 1.80 0.87 -9.21
CA ASN A 27 3.20 0.51 -9.32
C ASN A 27 3.42 -0.36 -10.57
N SER A 28 4.53 -0.13 -11.27
CA SER A 28 4.86 -0.81 -12.54
C SER A 28 5.21 -2.29 -12.42
N TRP A 29 5.59 -2.79 -11.24
CA TRP A 29 6.30 -4.07 -11.10
C TRP A 29 5.50 -5.29 -11.50
N ASN A 30 4.34 -5.54 -10.87
CA ASN A 30 3.61 -6.81 -11.02
C ASN A 30 3.29 -7.15 -12.48
N LYS A 31 2.99 -6.12 -13.29
CA LYS A 31 2.66 -6.33 -14.70
C LYS A 31 3.85 -6.20 -15.65
N PHE A 32 4.77 -5.27 -15.41
CA PHE A 32 5.77 -4.87 -16.40
C PHE A 32 7.20 -5.28 -16.03
N ALA A 33 7.47 -5.60 -14.77
CA ALA A 33 8.82 -5.90 -14.28
C ALA A 33 9.85 -4.85 -14.77
N CYS A 34 10.94 -5.28 -15.39
CA CYS A 34 11.94 -4.38 -15.97
C CYS A 34 11.54 -3.70 -17.29
N ASP A 35 10.39 -4.02 -17.89
CA ASP A 35 9.95 -3.36 -19.13
C ASP A 35 9.27 -2.01 -18.83
N VAL A 36 10.03 -1.13 -18.17
CA VAL A 36 9.59 0.20 -17.74
C VAL A 36 10.25 1.28 -18.59
N SER A 37 9.49 2.32 -18.93
CA SER A 37 9.96 3.45 -19.74
C SER A 37 9.17 4.72 -19.45
N GLU A 38 9.71 5.87 -19.81
CA GLU A 38 9.00 7.16 -19.74
C GLU A 38 7.66 7.11 -20.47
N GLN A 39 7.61 6.47 -21.65
CA GLN A 39 6.36 6.33 -22.40
C GLN A 39 5.32 5.53 -21.60
N LEU A 40 5.71 4.37 -21.07
CA LEU A 40 4.81 3.54 -20.25
C LEU A 40 4.25 4.35 -19.07
N ILE A 41 5.11 5.05 -18.33
CA ILE A 41 4.67 5.82 -17.15
C ILE A 41 3.71 6.95 -17.54
N ARG A 42 3.93 7.62 -18.67
CA ARG A 42 3.00 8.64 -19.18
C ARG A 42 1.65 8.04 -19.54
N GLU A 43 1.63 6.90 -20.22
CA GLU A 43 0.41 6.19 -20.58
C GLU A 43 -0.36 5.69 -19.35
N MET A 44 0.33 5.18 -18.33
CA MET A 44 -0.28 4.78 -17.05
C MET A 44 -0.83 5.98 -16.28
N THR A 45 -0.12 7.10 -16.31
CA THR A 45 -0.57 8.37 -15.72
C THR A 45 -1.87 8.83 -16.38
N ASP A 46 -1.93 8.81 -17.71
CA ASP A 46 -3.13 9.18 -18.45
C ASP A 46 -4.27 8.20 -18.20
N ALA A 47 -3.99 6.90 -18.19
CA ALA A 47 -4.96 5.86 -17.90
C ALA A 47 -5.53 5.98 -16.48
N MET A 48 -4.70 6.31 -15.48
CA MET A 48 -5.16 6.56 -14.10
C MET A 48 -6.14 7.72 -14.03
N VAL A 49 -5.95 8.77 -14.84
CA VAL A 49 -6.89 9.89 -14.95
C VAL A 49 -8.17 9.47 -15.69
N SER A 50 -8.05 8.91 -16.89
CA SER A 50 -9.20 8.63 -17.77
C SER A 50 -10.07 7.48 -17.26
N SER A 51 -9.51 6.54 -16.50
CA SER A 51 -10.25 5.48 -15.82
C SER A 51 -10.97 5.98 -14.56
N GLY A 52 -10.71 7.19 -14.07
CA GLY A 52 -11.34 7.66 -12.83
C GLY A 52 -10.70 7.12 -11.55
N LEU A 53 -9.61 6.33 -11.63
CA LEU A 53 -8.82 5.95 -10.46
C LEU A 53 -8.33 7.20 -9.72
N LYS A 54 -7.86 8.23 -10.45
CA LYS A 54 -7.51 9.51 -9.82
C LYS A 54 -8.67 10.09 -9.02
N ALA A 55 -9.87 10.08 -9.57
CA ALA A 55 -11.06 10.60 -8.89
C ALA A 55 -11.46 9.76 -7.67
N ALA A 56 -11.15 8.46 -7.69
CA ALA A 56 -11.33 7.54 -6.58
C ALA A 56 -10.26 7.66 -5.47
N GLY A 57 -9.19 8.45 -5.68
CA GLY A 57 -8.16 8.74 -4.68
C GLY A 57 -6.76 8.21 -4.99
N TYR A 58 -6.60 7.43 -6.06
CA TYR A 58 -5.30 6.94 -6.52
C TYR A 58 -4.44 8.11 -7.01
N GLN A 59 -3.33 8.38 -6.33
CA GLN A 59 -2.55 9.61 -6.56
C GLN A 59 -1.08 9.36 -6.85
N TYR A 60 -0.52 8.21 -6.46
CA TYR A 60 0.90 7.90 -6.67
C TYR A 60 1.08 7.06 -7.93
N VAL A 61 1.94 7.51 -8.85
CA VAL A 61 2.41 6.76 -10.01
C VAL A 61 3.85 6.33 -9.73
N ASN A 62 4.04 5.09 -9.28
CA ASN A 62 5.33 4.61 -8.79
C ASN A 62 6.07 3.83 -9.88
N ILE A 63 7.28 4.26 -10.17
CA ILE A 63 8.24 3.56 -11.01
C ILE A 63 9.00 2.58 -10.12
N ASP A 64 8.90 1.28 -10.39
CA ASP A 64 9.65 0.25 -9.67
C ASP A 64 11.05 0.04 -10.28
N ASP A 65 11.73 -1.07 -9.97
CA ASP A 65 13.11 -1.34 -10.37
C ASP A 65 13.39 -1.20 -11.89
N CYS A 66 14.66 -1.18 -12.26
CA CYS A 66 15.18 -1.12 -13.63
C CYS A 66 15.09 0.27 -14.32
N TRP A 67 14.63 1.32 -13.63
CA TRP A 67 14.67 2.68 -14.18
C TRP A 67 16.08 3.30 -14.17
N GLN A 68 16.92 2.92 -13.22
CA GLN A 68 18.31 3.35 -13.08
C GLN A 68 19.28 2.33 -13.67
N VAL A 69 20.38 2.80 -14.27
CA VAL A 69 21.36 1.93 -14.95
C VAL A 69 22.79 2.08 -14.46
N SER A 70 23.15 3.24 -13.91
CA SER A 70 24.53 3.52 -13.50
C SER A 70 24.59 4.68 -12.50
N ARG A 71 25.81 5.00 -12.06
CA ARG A 71 26.15 6.27 -11.41
C ARG A 71 27.11 7.04 -12.32
N ASP A 72 26.99 8.36 -12.35
CA ASP A 72 27.93 9.21 -13.09
C ASP A 72 29.29 9.36 -12.36
N THR A 73 30.20 10.14 -12.93
CA THR A 73 31.54 10.36 -12.37
C THR A 73 31.52 11.05 -10.99
N GLN A 74 30.40 11.63 -10.60
CA GLN A 74 30.18 12.30 -9.32
C GLN A 74 29.40 11.40 -8.35
N GLY A 75 29.11 10.16 -8.74
CA GLY A 75 28.36 9.19 -7.95
C GLY A 75 26.84 9.36 -8.01
N LYS A 76 26.31 10.30 -8.81
CA LYS A 76 24.87 10.55 -8.90
C LYS A 76 24.20 9.43 -9.69
N ILE A 77 23.07 8.94 -9.18
CA ILE A 77 22.25 7.92 -9.85
C ILE A 77 21.72 8.41 -11.21
N VAL A 78 21.85 7.56 -12.23
CA VAL A 78 21.50 7.87 -13.62
C VAL A 78 20.33 6.97 -14.07
N ALA A 79 19.23 7.61 -14.46
CA ALA A 79 18.12 6.95 -15.15
C ALA A 79 18.57 6.45 -16.53
N ASP A 80 18.01 5.33 -17.00
CA ASP A 80 18.29 4.80 -18.33
C ASP A 80 18.01 5.88 -19.41
N PRO A 81 19.03 6.38 -20.12
CA PRO A 81 18.84 7.48 -21.08
C PRO A 81 18.08 7.06 -22.33
N THR A 82 17.98 5.74 -22.60
CA THR A 82 17.20 5.20 -23.72
C THR A 82 15.73 5.05 -23.32
N ARG A 83 15.46 4.54 -22.11
CA ARG A 83 14.09 4.31 -21.63
C ARG A 83 13.44 5.58 -21.05
N PHE A 84 14.24 6.51 -20.53
CA PHE A 84 13.82 7.79 -19.93
C PHE A 84 14.57 8.97 -20.56
N PRO A 85 14.41 9.22 -21.88
CA PRO A 85 15.21 10.19 -22.61
C PRO A 85 15.04 11.63 -22.11
N SER A 86 13.89 11.98 -21.54
CA SER A 86 13.66 13.31 -20.95
C SER A 86 14.14 13.43 -19.49
N GLY A 87 14.53 12.32 -18.87
CA GLY A 87 14.89 12.23 -17.46
C GLY A 87 13.71 12.27 -16.48
N ILE A 88 13.95 11.86 -15.23
CA ILE A 88 12.90 11.70 -14.21
C ILE A 88 12.25 13.04 -13.82
N LYS A 89 12.99 14.15 -13.82
CA LYS A 89 12.41 15.48 -13.52
C LYS A 89 11.33 15.87 -14.52
N ALA A 90 11.56 15.71 -15.82
CA ALA A 90 10.56 16.03 -16.84
C ALA A 90 9.34 15.11 -16.76
N LEU A 91 9.56 13.85 -16.37
CA LEU A 91 8.47 12.90 -16.12
C LEU A 91 7.67 13.28 -14.86
N ALA A 92 8.33 13.69 -13.78
CA ALA A 92 7.65 14.18 -12.57
C ALA A 92 6.81 15.41 -12.87
N ASP A 93 7.36 16.38 -13.63
CA ASP A 93 6.62 17.57 -14.05
C ASP A 93 5.36 17.20 -14.87
N TYR A 94 5.44 16.17 -15.72
CA TYR A 94 4.28 15.66 -16.45
C TYR A 94 3.22 15.06 -15.52
N VAL A 95 3.62 14.19 -14.60
CA VAL A 95 2.73 13.54 -13.62
C VAL A 95 2.06 14.58 -12.72
N HIS A 96 2.82 15.57 -12.24
CA HIS A 96 2.31 16.71 -11.48
C HIS A 96 1.34 17.57 -12.29
N GLY A 97 1.61 17.79 -13.58
CA GLY A 97 0.70 18.48 -14.51
C GLY A 97 -0.65 17.77 -14.68
N LYS A 98 -0.72 16.46 -14.39
CA LYS A 98 -1.95 15.67 -14.34
C LYS A 98 -2.59 15.64 -12.95
N GLY A 99 -2.03 16.37 -11.98
CA GLY A 99 -2.47 16.39 -10.59
C GLY A 99 -2.26 15.07 -9.86
N LEU A 100 -1.25 14.30 -10.26
CA LEU A 100 -0.79 13.08 -9.63
C LEU A 100 0.61 13.31 -9.04
N LYS A 101 1.14 12.32 -8.33
CA LYS A 101 2.44 12.33 -7.65
C LYS A 101 3.34 11.23 -8.22
N LEU A 102 4.64 11.49 -8.36
CA LEU A 102 5.57 10.51 -8.91
C LEU A 102 6.36 9.81 -7.80
N GLY A 103 6.41 8.48 -7.86
CA GLY A 103 7.29 7.67 -7.02
C GLY A 103 8.44 7.03 -7.78
N VAL A 104 9.54 6.78 -7.10
CA VAL A 104 10.69 5.99 -7.61
C VAL A 104 11.06 4.87 -6.65
N TYR A 105 11.90 3.98 -7.12
CA TYR A 105 12.42 2.83 -6.38
C TYR A 105 13.94 2.91 -6.22
N THR A 106 14.45 2.45 -5.08
CA THR A 106 15.87 2.16 -4.85
C THR A 106 15.99 1.00 -3.86
N ASP A 107 17.21 0.72 -3.40
CA ASP A 107 17.53 -0.34 -2.44
C ASP A 107 18.44 0.21 -1.33
N ALA A 108 18.25 -0.23 -0.08
CA ALA A 108 19.13 0.10 1.04
C ALA A 108 20.46 -0.68 1.03
N GLY A 109 20.61 -1.66 0.14
CA GLY A 109 21.84 -2.36 -0.17
C GLY A 109 22.62 -1.74 -1.33
N ARG A 110 23.69 -2.43 -1.75
CA ARG A 110 24.60 -1.91 -2.80
C ARG A 110 23.99 -1.93 -4.19
N LEU A 111 23.12 -2.90 -4.44
CA LEU A 111 22.43 -3.09 -5.70
C LEU A 111 20.96 -3.36 -5.42
N THR A 112 20.10 -2.97 -6.35
CA THR A 112 18.69 -3.38 -6.35
C THR A 112 18.55 -4.87 -6.62
N CYS A 113 17.35 -5.40 -6.43
CA CYS A 113 17.06 -6.81 -6.73
C CYS A 113 17.33 -7.19 -8.19
N GLN A 114 17.20 -6.25 -9.15
CA GLN A 114 17.60 -6.44 -10.56
C GLN A 114 19.04 -5.98 -10.86
N LYS A 115 19.90 -5.92 -9.84
CA LYS A 115 21.34 -5.61 -9.93
C LYS A 115 21.62 -4.23 -10.53
N ARG A 116 20.74 -3.27 -10.31
CA ARG A 116 20.98 -1.85 -10.62
C ARG A 116 21.63 -1.15 -9.42
N PRO A 117 22.20 0.06 -9.56
CA PRO A 117 22.75 0.77 -8.41
C PRO A 117 21.70 0.98 -7.29
N GLY A 118 21.99 0.48 -6.10
CA GLY A 118 21.26 0.77 -4.86
C GLY A 118 21.85 1.99 -4.15
N SER A 119 21.24 2.42 -3.05
CA SER A 119 21.54 3.67 -2.34
C SER A 119 22.45 3.53 -1.13
N LEU A 120 22.95 2.33 -0.79
CA LEU A 120 23.93 2.17 0.29
C LEU A 120 25.16 3.07 0.03
N ASP A 121 25.58 3.82 1.06
CA ASP A 121 26.68 4.79 1.02
C ASP A 121 26.43 6.04 0.12
N HIS A 122 25.22 6.17 -0.44
CA HIS A 122 24.78 7.28 -1.29
C HIS A 122 23.46 7.91 -0.83
N GLU A 123 22.98 7.60 0.38
CA GLU A 123 21.62 7.89 0.85
C GLU A 123 21.28 9.39 0.71
N LEU A 124 22.15 10.28 1.20
CA LEU A 124 21.94 11.73 1.13
C LEU A 124 22.02 12.27 -0.31
N GLN A 125 22.92 11.72 -1.13
CA GLN A 125 23.08 12.14 -2.52
C GLN A 125 21.86 11.76 -3.35
N ASP A 126 21.36 10.53 -3.17
CA ASP A 126 20.20 10.02 -3.87
C ASP A 126 18.93 10.71 -3.40
N ALA A 127 18.73 10.88 -2.08
CA ALA A 127 17.61 11.64 -1.54
C ALA A 127 17.53 13.08 -2.08
N LYS A 128 18.68 13.80 -2.14
CA LYS A 128 18.75 15.13 -2.77
C LYS A 128 18.47 15.09 -4.27
N THR A 129 18.91 14.04 -4.95
CA THR A 129 18.62 13.85 -6.38
C THR A 129 17.12 13.67 -6.60
N TYR A 130 16.47 12.78 -5.85
CA TYR A 130 15.02 12.55 -5.92
C TYR A 130 14.23 13.82 -5.59
N ALA A 131 14.63 14.54 -4.54
CA ALA A 131 14.03 15.83 -4.20
C ALA A 131 14.16 16.85 -5.33
N SER A 132 15.35 16.95 -5.95
CA SER A 132 15.59 17.85 -7.10
C SER A 132 14.79 17.47 -8.34
N TRP A 133 14.45 16.19 -8.49
CA TRP A 133 13.59 15.69 -9.55
C TRP A 133 12.10 15.87 -9.27
N GLY A 134 11.71 16.29 -8.07
CA GLY A 134 10.30 16.45 -7.70
C GLY A 134 9.61 15.14 -7.33
N VAL A 135 10.35 14.07 -7.02
CA VAL A 135 9.78 12.81 -6.53
C VAL A 135 8.98 13.04 -5.24
N ASP A 136 7.85 12.36 -5.08
CA ASP A 136 6.93 12.46 -3.94
C ASP A 136 6.86 11.18 -3.09
N TYR A 137 7.36 10.07 -3.62
CA TYR A 137 7.32 8.76 -2.99
C TYR A 137 8.61 7.99 -3.31
N VAL A 138 9.16 7.26 -2.35
CA VAL A 138 10.28 6.35 -2.58
C VAL A 138 10.02 5.00 -1.92
N LYS A 139 10.04 3.94 -2.72
CA LYS A 139 10.15 2.55 -2.27
C LYS A 139 11.64 2.23 -2.12
N VAL A 140 12.06 1.76 -0.96
CA VAL A 140 13.45 1.38 -0.69
C VAL A 140 13.47 -0.09 -0.30
N ASP A 141 14.13 -0.89 -1.11
CA ASP A 141 14.21 -2.35 -1.00
C ASP A 141 15.38 -2.83 -0.12
N TRP A 142 15.57 -4.15 -0.02
CA TRP A 142 16.52 -4.77 0.89
C TRP A 142 17.43 -5.84 0.23
N CYS A 143 17.58 -5.86 -1.08
CA CYS A 143 18.50 -6.77 -1.77
C CYS A 143 19.97 -6.35 -1.57
N HIS A 144 20.91 -7.30 -1.72
CA HIS A 144 22.36 -7.02 -1.64
C HIS A 144 22.78 -6.22 -0.38
N SER A 145 22.20 -6.60 0.75
CA SER A 145 22.29 -5.94 2.07
C SER A 145 22.99 -6.83 3.12
N GLU A 146 23.81 -7.79 2.69
CA GLU A 146 24.41 -8.80 3.56
C GLU A 146 25.25 -8.16 4.69
N GLY A 147 25.01 -8.59 5.93
CA GLY A 147 25.70 -8.08 7.11
C GLY A 147 25.22 -6.70 7.58
N LEU A 148 24.25 -6.08 6.90
CA LEU A 148 23.65 -4.82 7.33
C LEU A 148 22.49 -5.03 8.29
N ASP A 149 22.27 -4.03 9.14
CA ASP A 149 21.09 -3.96 9.99
C ASP A 149 20.00 -3.07 9.34
N PRO A 150 18.76 -3.58 9.13
CA PRO A 150 17.71 -2.82 8.47
C PRO A 150 17.30 -1.58 9.24
N GLU A 151 17.10 -1.67 10.57
CA GLU A 151 16.70 -0.51 11.37
C GLU A 151 17.72 0.63 11.22
N VAL A 152 19.02 0.30 11.20
CA VAL A 152 20.10 1.26 10.96
C VAL A 152 20.06 1.85 9.55
N GLN A 153 20.01 1.02 8.49
CA GLN A 153 20.10 1.56 7.12
C GLN A 153 18.86 2.37 6.74
N TYR A 154 17.66 1.90 7.10
CA TYR A 154 16.44 2.65 6.84
C TYR A 154 16.38 3.95 7.66
N ALA A 155 16.94 3.99 8.87
CA ALA A 155 17.08 5.24 9.63
C ALA A 155 18.03 6.25 8.95
N LYS A 156 19.15 5.80 8.38
CA LYS A 156 20.03 6.68 7.57
C LYS A 156 19.29 7.26 6.38
N PHE A 157 18.50 6.44 5.68
CA PHE A 157 17.75 6.90 4.52
C PHE A 157 16.61 7.86 4.91
N ARG A 158 15.92 7.63 6.04
CA ARG A 158 14.98 8.62 6.63
C ARG A 158 15.68 9.96 6.83
N ASP A 159 16.84 9.96 7.48
CA ASP A 159 17.57 11.19 7.80
C ASP A 159 18.06 11.90 6.53
N ALA A 160 18.40 11.14 5.49
CA ALA A 160 18.72 11.66 4.18
C ALA A 160 17.52 12.34 3.49
N LEU A 161 16.34 11.73 3.53
CA LEU A 161 15.10 12.34 3.00
C LEU A 161 14.75 13.62 3.75
N ALA A 162 14.86 13.63 5.08
CA ALA A 162 14.63 14.83 5.88
C ALA A 162 15.59 15.97 5.50
N GLN A 163 16.88 15.66 5.29
CA GLN A 163 17.89 16.62 4.84
C GLN A 163 17.73 17.09 3.39
N ALA A 164 17.06 16.31 2.54
CA ALA A 164 16.80 16.69 1.16
C ALA A 164 15.76 17.82 1.03
N GLY A 165 14.97 18.07 2.10
CA GLY A 165 14.11 19.25 2.22
C GLY A 165 12.81 19.21 1.42
N ARG A 166 12.51 18.11 0.72
CA ARG A 166 11.22 17.85 0.07
C ARG A 166 10.47 16.74 0.83
N PRO A 167 9.18 16.93 1.16
CA PRO A 167 8.36 15.84 1.71
C PRO A 167 8.23 14.70 0.69
N ILE A 168 8.70 13.50 1.05
CA ILE A 168 8.67 12.28 0.23
C ILE A 168 8.13 11.15 1.10
N VAL A 169 7.07 10.46 0.64
CA VAL A 169 6.54 9.26 1.32
C VAL A 169 7.60 8.17 1.28
N PHE A 170 7.96 7.64 2.44
CA PHE A 170 9.01 6.63 2.56
C PHE A 170 8.44 5.24 2.81
N SER A 171 8.50 4.39 1.78
CA SER A 171 8.07 2.98 1.80
C SER A 171 9.26 2.05 1.98
N ILE A 172 9.25 1.32 3.09
CA ILE A 172 10.26 0.34 3.48
C ILE A 172 9.88 -1.02 2.87
N CYS A 173 10.74 -1.60 2.04
CA CYS A 173 10.53 -2.89 1.41
C CYS A 173 11.61 -3.87 1.90
N ASN A 174 11.46 -4.38 3.11
CA ASN A 174 12.39 -5.34 3.71
C ASN A 174 11.73 -6.68 4.07
N TRP A 175 10.56 -6.94 3.50
CA TRP A 175 9.82 -8.21 3.57
C TRP A 175 9.54 -8.73 4.99
N GLY A 176 9.35 -7.85 5.97
CA GLY A 176 9.14 -8.25 7.36
C GLY A 176 10.41 -8.62 8.13
N VAL A 177 11.60 -8.54 7.50
CA VAL A 177 12.88 -8.90 8.13
C VAL A 177 13.12 -8.04 9.38
N LYS A 178 13.41 -8.70 10.50
CA LYS A 178 13.55 -8.09 11.83
C LYS A 178 12.32 -7.24 12.24
N ALA A 179 11.11 -7.67 11.85
CA ALA A 179 9.85 -7.13 12.34
C ALA A 179 9.73 -5.59 12.19
N PRO A 180 9.70 -5.06 10.96
CA PRO A 180 9.69 -3.62 10.69
C PRO A 180 8.58 -2.87 11.40
N TRP A 181 7.43 -3.50 11.67
CA TRP A 181 6.36 -2.90 12.47
C TRP A 181 6.79 -2.44 13.88
N ARG A 182 7.91 -2.93 14.43
CA ARG A 182 8.43 -2.51 15.75
C ARG A 182 9.22 -1.21 15.72
N TRP A 183 9.82 -0.85 14.59
CA TRP A 183 10.72 0.31 14.46
C TRP A 183 10.32 1.27 13.32
N GLY A 184 9.65 0.74 12.30
CA GLY A 184 9.07 1.44 11.14
C GLY A 184 8.28 2.70 11.48
N PRO A 185 7.43 2.75 12.53
CA PRO A 185 6.71 3.97 12.92
C PRO A 185 7.61 5.19 13.22
N LYS A 186 8.89 4.97 13.54
CA LYS A 186 9.87 6.04 13.77
C LYS A 186 10.75 6.31 12.55
N THR A 187 10.58 5.53 11.47
CA THR A 187 11.50 5.48 10.34
C THR A 187 10.84 5.85 9.02
N GLY A 188 9.77 5.15 8.64
CA GLY A 188 9.08 5.33 7.35
C GLY A 188 7.58 5.53 7.50
N ASN A 189 6.89 5.71 6.38
CA ASN A 189 5.45 5.89 6.32
C ASN A 189 4.68 4.58 6.11
N LEU A 190 5.37 3.53 5.66
CA LEU A 190 4.83 2.20 5.48
C LEU A 190 5.97 1.19 5.36
N TRP A 191 5.70 -0.07 5.69
CA TRP A 191 6.68 -1.15 5.60
C TRP A 191 6.08 -2.47 5.17
N ARG A 192 6.75 -3.14 4.23
CA ARG A 192 6.41 -4.49 3.80
C ARG A 192 6.50 -5.46 4.98
N THR A 193 5.44 -6.23 5.22
CA THR A 193 5.37 -7.18 6.34
C THR A 193 5.69 -8.62 5.92
N THR A 194 5.69 -8.90 4.62
CA THR A 194 5.88 -10.24 4.03
C THR A 194 6.77 -10.20 2.80
N GLY A 195 7.17 -11.38 2.32
CA GLY A 195 7.66 -11.54 0.94
C GLY A 195 6.62 -11.13 -0.10
N ASP A 196 7.03 -11.17 -1.36
CA ASP A 196 6.22 -10.63 -2.47
C ASP A 196 4.95 -11.43 -2.71
N ILE A 197 3.87 -10.69 -2.99
CA ILE A 197 2.64 -11.27 -3.51
C ILE A 197 2.86 -11.75 -4.94
N SER A 198 2.05 -12.74 -5.33
CA SER A 198 1.87 -13.11 -6.73
C SER A 198 0.39 -13.21 -7.02
N ASP A 199 0.02 -13.06 -8.29
CA ASP A 199 -1.35 -13.17 -8.80
C ASP A 199 -1.88 -14.61 -8.76
N LYS A 200 -2.01 -15.14 -7.54
CA LYS A 200 -2.50 -16.46 -7.18
C LYS A 200 -3.21 -16.36 -5.84
N TYR A 201 -4.38 -16.96 -5.74
CA TYR A 201 -5.20 -16.91 -4.53
C TYR A 201 -4.45 -17.35 -3.28
N ASP A 202 -3.70 -18.45 -3.34
CA ASP A 202 -2.92 -18.95 -2.19
C ASP A 202 -1.88 -17.95 -1.69
N SER A 203 -1.22 -17.23 -2.60
CA SER A 203 -0.23 -16.21 -2.26
C SER A 203 -0.89 -15.02 -1.57
N MET A 204 -1.97 -14.51 -2.17
CA MET A 204 -2.75 -13.40 -1.61
C MET A 204 -3.35 -13.77 -0.25
N SER A 205 -3.92 -14.96 -0.14
CA SER A 205 -4.53 -15.52 1.07
C SER A 205 -3.51 -15.65 2.20
N LEU A 206 -2.33 -16.24 1.93
CA LEU A 206 -1.27 -16.35 2.93
C LEU A 206 -0.81 -14.97 3.42
N ILE A 207 -0.60 -14.03 2.50
CA ILE A 207 -0.09 -12.69 2.83
C ILE A 207 -1.12 -11.89 3.62
N GLY A 208 -2.35 -11.75 3.12
CA GLY A 208 -3.39 -10.94 3.73
C GLY A 208 -3.84 -11.47 5.09
N PHE A 209 -4.14 -12.76 5.19
CA PHE A 209 -4.67 -13.32 6.45
C PHE A 209 -3.60 -13.50 7.55
N SER A 210 -2.31 -13.43 7.19
CA SER A 210 -1.21 -13.44 8.18
C SER A 210 -1.01 -12.11 8.92
N GLN A 211 -1.72 -11.04 8.52
CA GLN A 211 -1.56 -9.70 9.12
C GLN A 211 -2.22 -9.56 10.51
N ASN A 212 -2.96 -10.56 10.99
CA ASN A 212 -3.63 -10.51 12.28
C ASN A 212 -2.63 -10.32 13.43
N GLY A 213 -2.92 -9.40 14.36
CA GLY A 213 -2.05 -9.05 15.49
C GLY A 213 -1.05 -7.92 15.20
N LEU A 214 -1.01 -7.40 13.97
CA LEU A 214 -0.18 -6.24 13.60
C LEU A 214 -0.92 -4.90 13.71
N GLU A 215 -2.22 -4.90 14.00
CA GLU A 215 -3.08 -3.72 14.02
C GLU A 215 -2.62 -2.62 14.97
N LYS A 216 -1.95 -2.98 16.07
CA LYS A 216 -1.41 -2.04 17.06
C LYS A 216 -0.20 -1.22 16.58
N PHE A 217 0.37 -1.58 15.43
CA PHE A 217 1.55 -0.92 14.87
C PHE A 217 1.22 0.01 13.69
N ALA A 218 0.01 -0.09 13.13
CA ALA A 218 -0.44 0.75 12.02
C ALA A 218 -1.33 1.89 12.53
N GLY A 219 -1.22 3.04 11.88
CA GLY A 219 -2.00 4.23 12.18
C GLY A 219 -1.70 5.38 11.22
N PRO A 220 -2.38 6.52 11.38
CA PRO A 220 -2.12 7.71 10.56
C PRO A 220 -0.63 8.03 10.44
N GLY A 221 -0.11 8.03 9.21
CA GLY A 221 1.28 8.31 8.88
C GLY A 221 2.22 7.10 8.82
N HIS A 222 1.77 5.90 9.18
CA HIS A 222 2.62 4.71 9.32
C HIS A 222 1.79 3.40 9.19
N TRP A 223 1.99 2.64 8.10
CA TRP A 223 1.10 1.52 7.74
C TRP A 223 1.83 0.19 7.55
N ASN A 224 1.17 -0.91 7.92
CA ASN A 224 1.60 -2.24 7.50
C ASN A 224 1.28 -2.41 6.00
N ASP A 225 2.25 -2.88 5.23
CA ASP A 225 2.13 -3.08 3.79
C ASP A 225 2.18 -4.59 3.45
N PRO A 226 1.02 -5.23 3.24
CA PRO A 226 0.94 -6.60 2.75
C PRO A 226 1.17 -6.71 1.23
N ASP A 227 1.84 -5.73 0.60
CA ASP A 227 2.19 -5.68 -0.83
C ASP A 227 1.06 -5.20 -1.76
N MET A 228 1.41 -5.01 -3.03
CA MET A 228 0.58 -4.41 -4.07
C MET A 228 -0.67 -5.25 -4.42
N LEU A 229 -1.66 -4.58 -5.03
CA LEU A 229 -2.88 -5.21 -5.48
C LEU A 229 -2.67 -5.94 -6.82
N GLU A 230 -3.04 -7.22 -6.89
CA GLU A 230 -3.01 -8.04 -8.12
C GLU A 230 -4.27 -7.93 -8.97
N VAL A 231 -5.23 -7.09 -8.56
CA VAL A 231 -6.56 -6.99 -9.15
C VAL A 231 -6.50 -6.71 -10.66
N GLY A 232 -6.98 -7.67 -11.45
CA GLY A 232 -7.05 -7.57 -12.91
C GLY A 232 -5.80 -8.04 -13.66
N ASN A 233 -4.85 -8.72 -13.00
CA ASN A 233 -3.69 -9.31 -13.68
C ASN A 233 -3.98 -10.66 -14.37
N GLY A 234 -5.07 -11.33 -13.98
CA GLY A 234 -5.70 -12.46 -14.68
C GLY A 234 -5.48 -13.84 -14.05
N GLY A 235 -4.72 -13.94 -12.97
CA GLY A 235 -4.38 -15.17 -12.26
C GLY A 235 -5.36 -15.57 -11.16
N MET A 236 -6.13 -14.62 -10.63
CA MET A 236 -7.28 -14.87 -9.75
C MET A 236 -8.63 -14.63 -10.44
N ASN A 237 -9.69 -15.25 -9.92
CA ASN A 237 -11.06 -15.04 -10.36
C ASN A 237 -11.70 -13.81 -9.68
N ARG A 238 -12.95 -13.49 -10.06
CA ARG A 238 -13.73 -12.36 -9.53
C ARG A 238 -13.82 -12.33 -8.00
N ASP A 239 -14.23 -13.44 -7.40
CA ASP A 239 -14.50 -13.51 -5.97
C ASP A 239 -13.19 -13.47 -5.17
N GLU A 240 -12.13 -14.05 -5.72
CA GLU A 240 -10.77 -13.98 -5.18
C GLU A 240 -10.22 -12.53 -5.19
N TYR A 241 -10.44 -11.77 -6.26
CA TYR A 241 -10.09 -10.34 -6.29
C TYR A 241 -10.96 -9.49 -5.35
N ARG A 242 -12.24 -9.82 -5.18
CA ARG A 242 -13.10 -9.17 -4.18
C ARG A 242 -12.59 -9.45 -2.76
N THR A 243 -12.18 -10.67 -2.47
CA THR A 243 -11.52 -11.05 -1.21
C THR A 243 -10.25 -10.23 -0.99
N HIS A 244 -9.40 -10.15 -2.01
CA HIS A 244 -8.15 -9.38 -1.95
C HIS A 244 -8.40 -7.89 -1.64
N MET A 245 -9.28 -7.22 -2.38
CA MET A 245 -9.62 -5.81 -2.16
C MET A 245 -10.24 -5.57 -0.78
N ALA A 246 -11.20 -6.41 -0.39
CA ALA A 246 -11.89 -6.26 0.89
C ALA A 246 -10.93 -6.43 2.07
N LEU A 247 -10.04 -7.43 2.01
CA LEU A 247 -9.09 -7.68 3.07
C LEU A 247 -8.06 -6.55 3.17
N TRP A 248 -7.52 -6.06 2.06
CA TRP A 248 -6.59 -4.92 2.08
C TRP A 248 -7.26 -3.65 2.64
N ALA A 249 -8.51 -3.37 2.26
CA ALA A 249 -9.25 -2.23 2.78
C ALA A 249 -9.54 -2.37 4.30
N LEU A 250 -9.89 -3.57 4.77
CA LEU A 250 -10.04 -3.81 6.21
C LEU A 250 -8.71 -3.68 6.95
N LEU A 251 -7.59 -4.02 6.33
CA LEU A 251 -6.27 -3.93 6.94
C LEU A 251 -5.70 -2.51 7.00
N ALA A 252 -6.34 -1.52 6.38
CA ALA A 252 -5.75 -0.19 6.16
C ALA A 252 -4.40 -0.30 5.41
N ALA A 253 -4.36 -1.19 4.43
CA ALA A 253 -3.17 -1.43 3.62
C ALA A 253 -3.01 -0.38 2.52
N PRO A 254 -1.79 -0.08 2.06
CA PRO A 254 -1.60 0.69 0.84
C PRO A 254 -2.35 0.04 -0.34
N LEU A 255 -3.15 0.81 -1.07
CA LEU A 255 -3.87 0.34 -2.26
C LEU A 255 -3.11 0.75 -3.52
N LEU A 256 -2.04 0.00 -3.82
CA LEU A 256 -1.22 0.18 -5.01
C LEU A 256 -1.63 -0.82 -6.09
N ALA A 257 -2.34 -0.36 -7.14
CA ALA A 257 -2.68 -1.20 -8.29
C ALA A 257 -1.42 -1.69 -9.01
N GLY A 258 -1.31 -2.99 -9.27
CA GLY A 258 -0.19 -3.61 -9.97
C GLY A 258 -0.49 -4.07 -11.40
N ASN A 259 -1.59 -3.61 -12.00
CA ASN A 259 -2.08 -4.09 -13.30
C ASN A 259 -1.83 -3.11 -14.46
N ASP A 260 -2.22 -3.49 -15.69
CA ASP A 260 -2.22 -2.58 -16.84
C ASP A 260 -3.51 -1.74 -16.87
N LEU A 261 -3.39 -0.47 -16.49
CA LEU A 261 -4.54 0.44 -16.38
C LEU A 261 -5.21 0.75 -17.74
N ARG A 262 -4.50 0.56 -18.87
CA ARG A 262 -5.03 0.85 -20.21
C ARG A 262 -6.06 -0.19 -20.66
N SER A 263 -5.99 -1.41 -20.12
CA SER A 263 -6.77 -2.56 -20.57
C SER A 263 -7.62 -3.18 -19.48
N MET A 264 -7.95 -2.43 -18.42
CA MET A 264 -8.84 -2.91 -17.37
C MET A 264 -10.22 -3.23 -17.94
N THR A 265 -10.79 -4.36 -17.52
CA THR A 265 -12.21 -4.65 -17.77
C THR A 265 -13.07 -3.69 -16.96
N ALA A 266 -14.36 -3.57 -17.32
CA ALA A 266 -15.31 -2.81 -16.53
C ALA A 266 -15.38 -3.31 -15.08
N GLU A 267 -15.26 -4.62 -14.90
CA GLU A 267 -15.27 -5.27 -13.59
C GLU A 267 -14.02 -4.92 -12.75
N THR A 268 -12.81 -5.00 -13.33
CA THR A 268 -11.58 -4.57 -12.64
C THR A 268 -11.66 -3.11 -12.24
N LYS A 269 -12.16 -2.26 -13.13
CA LYS A 269 -12.34 -0.84 -12.88
C LYS A 269 -13.32 -0.59 -11.75
N GLU A 270 -14.46 -1.28 -11.74
CA GLU A 270 -15.47 -1.20 -10.68
C GLU A 270 -14.89 -1.63 -9.33
N MET A 271 -14.13 -2.74 -9.27
CA MET A 271 -13.49 -3.16 -8.03
C MET A 271 -12.51 -2.11 -7.49
N LEU A 272 -11.63 -1.59 -8.35
CA LEU A 272 -10.64 -0.59 -7.97
C LEU A 272 -11.24 0.79 -7.67
N THR A 273 -12.48 1.06 -8.09
CA THR A 273 -13.11 2.38 -7.88
C THR A 273 -14.37 2.33 -7.02
N ASN A 274 -14.65 1.20 -6.36
CA ASN A 274 -15.78 1.08 -5.46
C ASN A 274 -15.61 2.03 -4.25
N GLY A 275 -16.32 3.15 -4.28
CA GLY A 275 -16.19 4.22 -3.29
C GLY A 275 -16.53 3.80 -1.85
N GLU A 276 -17.34 2.77 -1.65
CA GLU A 276 -17.69 2.27 -0.31
C GLU A 276 -16.57 1.41 0.29
N VAL A 277 -15.96 0.55 -0.53
CA VAL A 277 -14.78 -0.24 -0.12
C VAL A 277 -13.58 0.67 0.13
N LEU A 278 -13.34 1.62 -0.77
CA LEU A 278 -12.25 2.60 -0.60
C LEU A 278 -12.47 3.49 0.63
N ALA A 279 -13.71 3.84 0.97
CA ALA A 279 -14.01 4.60 2.18
C ALA A 279 -13.71 3.83 3.47
N VAL A 280 -13.79 2.48 3.45
CA VAL A 280 -13.31 1.66 4.57
C VAL A 280 -11.80 1.81 4.72
N ASP A 281 -11.05 1.66 3.62
CA ASP A 281 -9.60 1.79 3.63
C ASP A 281 -9.13 3.16 4.14
N GLN A 282 -9.72 4.21 3.58
CA GLN A 282 -9.38 5.62 3.80
C GLN A 282 -10.09 6.23 5.02
N ASP A 283 -10.73 5.43 5.87
CA ASP A 283 -11.42 5.94 7.06
C ASP A 283 -10.47 6.71 8.00
N ALA A 284 -10.90 7.90 8.41
CA ALA A 284 -10.08 8.84 9.18
C ALA A 284 -9.70 8.36 10.58
N LYS A 285 -10.35 7.32 11.13
CA LYS A 285 -9.90 6.69 12.37
C LYS A 285 -8.54 6.03 12.20
N GLY A 286 -8.22 5.61 10.98
CA GLY A 286 -6.90 5.09 10.62
C GLY A 286 -6.48 3.86 11.40
N VAL A 287 -7.43 3.05 11.89
CA VAL A 287 -7.13 1.80 12.59
C VAL A 287 -7.17 0.64 11.62
N GLN A 288 -6.16 -0.23 11.66
CA GLN A 288 -6.17 -1.49 10.96
C GLN A 288 -7.21 -2.45 11.57
N GLY A 289 -7.90 -3.20 10.71
CA GLY A 289 -8.83 -4.25 11.11
C GLY A 289 -8.11 -5.52 11.59
N HIS A 290 -8.85 -6.35 12.31
CA HIS A 290 -8.34 -7.60 12.89
C HIS A 290 -9.39 -8.71 12.81
N ARG A 291 -8.93 -9.95 12.96
CA ARG A 291 -9.80 -11.12 13.00
C ARG A 291 -10.52 -11.20 14.34
N ILE A 292 -11.82 -11.45 14.30
CA ILE A 292 -12.65 -11.64 15.51
C ILE A 292 -13.17 -13.06 15.66
N TRP A 293 -13.16 -13.84 14.57
CA TRP A 293 -13.66 -15.22 14.59
C TRP A 293 -13.00 -16.02 13.47
N GLU A 294 -12.79 -17.31 13.72
CA GLU A 294 -12.20 -18.28 12.81
C GLU A 294 -12.74 -19.69 13.11
N GLU A 295 -13.17 -20.40 12.07
CA GLU A 295 -13.49 -21.83 12.12
C GLU A 295 -13.02 -22.50 10.83
N GLY A 296 -11.89 -23.22 10.91
CA GLY A 296 -11.27 -23.81 9.73
C GLY A 296 -10.95 -22.75 8.67
N PRO A 297 -11.46 -22.88 7.42
CA PRO A 297 -11.21 -21.91 6.34
C PRO A 297 -12.10 -20.66 6.39
N LEU A 298 -12.99 -20.54 7.39
CA LEU A 298 -13.92 -19.43 7.51
C LEU A 298 -13.39 -18.41 8.52
N GLU A 299 -13.34 -17.14 8.12
CA GLU A 299 -12.84 -16.06 8.97
C GLU A 299 -13.77 -14.84 8.94
N ILE A 300 -13.95 -14.19 10.09
CA ILE A 300 -14.63 -12.89 10.16
C ILE A 300 -13.63 -11.86 10.68
N TRP A 301 -13.46 -10.79 9.91
CA TRP A 301 -12.59 -9.67 10.23
C TRP A 301 -13.41 -8.40 10.37
N THR A 302 -13.00 -7.52 11.29
CA THR A 302 -13.67 -6.24 11.52
C THR A 302 -12.68 -5.09 11.55
N ARG A 303 -13.14 -3.92 11.10
CA ARG A 303 -12.46 -2.64 11.24
C ARG A 303 -13.46 -1.62 11.79
N SER A 304 -13.12 -1.02 12.93
CA SER A 304 -13.93 0.07 13.48
C SER A 304 -13.71 1.36 12.69
N LEU A 305 -14.78 2.08 12.38
CA LEU A 305 -14.74 3.31 11.60
C LEU A 305 -14.93 4.55 12.48
N ALA A 306 -14.62 5.73 11.94
CA ALA A 306 -14.69 7.01 12.66
C ALA A 306 -16.12 7.39 13.08
N ASP A 307 -17.12 6.97 12.30
CA ASP A 307 -18.55 7.21 12.55
C ASP A 307 -19.17 6.22 13.56
N GLN A 308 -18.34 5.45 14.27
CA GLN A 308 -18.73 4.42 15.24
C GLN A 308 -19.39 3.17 14.64
N SER A 309 -19.44 3.06 13.31
CA SER A 309 -19.80 1.81 12.63
C SER A 309 -18.62 0.81 12.60
N GLN A 310 -18.90 -0.40 12.12
CA GLN A 310 -17.90 -1.44 11.85
C GLN A 310 -18.00 -1.87 10.40
N ALA A 311 -16.88 -1.88 9.68
CA ALA A 311 -16.75 -2.63 8.44
C ALA A 311 -16.38 -4.07 8.78
N VAL A 312 -17.10 -5.05 8.24
CA VAL A 312 -16.95 -6.47 8.57
C VAL A 312 -16.89 -7.30 7.30
N GLY A 313 -15.83 -8.08 7.14
CA GLY A 313 -15.68 -9.05 6.06
C GLY A 313 -15.93 -10.46 6.58
N LEU A 314 -16.88 -11.17 5.97
CA LEU A 314 -17.08 -12.61 6.15
C LEU A 314 -16.38 -13.32 5.00
N PHE A 315 -15.27 -14.00 5.29
CA PHE A 315 -14.38 -14.60 4.29
C PHE A 315 -14.52 -16.12 4.29
N ASN A 316 -14.72 -16.69 3.11
CA ASN A 316 -14.76 -18.12 2.89
C ASN A 316 -13.56 -18.57 2.06
N ARG A 317 -12.55 -19.13 2.72
CA ARG A 317 -11.34 -19.65 2.06
C ARG A 317 -11.46 -21.11 1.64
N SER A 318 -12.67 -21.68 1.63
CA SER A 318 -12.94 -23.05 1.24
C SER A 318 -13.30 -23.18 -0.25
N GLU A 319 -13.35 -24.42 -0.72
CA GLU A 319 -13.64 -24.79 -2.11
C GLU A 319 -15.15 -24.85 -2.45
N ALA A 320 -16.03 -24.47 -1.52
CA ALA A 320 -17.48 -24.49 -1.70
C ALA A 320 -18.13 -23.25 -1.10
N ASP A 321 -19.32 -22.89 -1.59
CA ASP A 321 -20.13 -21.81 -1.02
C ASP A 321 -20.62 -22.23 0.37
N LEU A 322 -20.44 -21.38 1.37
CA LEU A 322 -20.76 -21.69 2.76
C LEU A 322 -21.51 -20.56 3.43
N LYS A 323 -22.46 -20.92 4.31
CA LYS A 323 -23.17 -19.94 5.13
C LYS A 323 -22.31 -19.54 6.32
N MET A 324 -22.16 -18.24 6.51
CA MET A 324 -21.47 -17.65 7.65
C MET A 324 -22.42 -16.76 8.44
N THR A 325 -22.20 -16.66 9.74
CA THR A 325 -23.03 -15.83 10.63
C THR A 325 -22.16 -14.87 11.43
N LEU A 326 -22.45 -13.57 11.29
CA LEU A 326 -21.90 -12.51 12.13
C LEU A 326 -22.84 -12.29 13.33
N ASP A 327 -22.40 -12.67 14.53
CA ASP A 327 -23.05 -12.24 15.77
C ASP A 327 -22.67 -10.78 16.06
N PHE A 328 -23.66 -9.89 16.16
CA PHE A 328 -23.43 -8.47 16.39
C PHE A 328 -22.75 -8.18 17.73
N LYS A 329 -22.87 -9.06 18.73
CA LYS A 329 -22.13 -8.93 20.00
C LYS A 329 -20.62 -9.00 19.81
N ALA A 330 -20.15 -9.78 18.83
CA ALA A 330 -18.72 -9.92 18.54
C ALA A 330 -18.07 -8.60 18.05
N ILE A 331 -18.89 -7.68 17.52
CA ILE A 331 -18.45 -6.36 17.05
C ILE A 331 -18.98 -5.20 17.92
N GLY A 332 -19.45 -5.50 19.13
CA GLY A 332 -19.87 -4.49 20.11
C GLY A 332 -21.27 -3.91 19.91
N PHE A 333 -22.13 -4.57 19.14
CA PHE A 333 -23.54 -4.22 18.96
C PHE A 333 -24.45 -5.21 19.71
N SER A 334 -25.67 -4.79 20.05
CA SER A 334 -26.67 -5.64 20.70
C SER A 334 -28.07 -5.30 20.20
N GLY A 335 -28.88 -6.29 19.86
CA GLY A 335 -30.22 -6.09 19.34
C GLY A 335 -30.20 -5.67 17.87
N LEU A 336 -30.86 -4.55 17.54
CA LEU A 336 -31.03 -4.09 16.16
C LEU A 336 -29.77 -3.38 15.64
N ALA A 337 -29.36 -3.72 14.42
CA ALA A 337 -28.31 -3.03 13.68
C ALA A 337 -28.69 -2.88 12.21
N LYS A 338 -28.27 -1.78 11.58
CA LYS A 338 -28.38 -1.57 10.13
C LYS A 338 -27.20 -2.24 9.44
N VAL A 339 -27.49 -3.03 8.42
CA VAL A 339 -26.49 -3.73 7.61
C VAL A 339 -26.56 -3.22 6.17
N ARG A 340 -25.40 -2.85 5.61
CA ARG A 340 -25.24 -2.46 4.21
C ARG A 340 -24.15 -3.30 3.56
N ASP A 341 -24.44 -3.90 2.42
CA ASP A 341 -23.47 -4.60 1.58
C ASP A 341 -22.70 -3.59 0.71
N LEU A 342 -21.37 -3.57 0.85
CA LEU A 342 -20.50 -2.58 0.21
C LEU A 342 -20.12 -2.98 -1.22
N TRP A 343 -20.19 -4.26 -1.56
CA TRP A 343 -19.96 -4.72 -2.93
C TRP A 343 -21.19 -4.56 -3.80
N GLU A 344 -22.36 -4.82 -3.23
CA GLU A 344 -23.64 -4.78 -3.95
C GLU A 344 -24.35 -3.42 -3.81
N HIS A 345 -23.72 -2.45 -3.11
CA HIS A 345 -24.27 -1.11 -2.83
C HIS A 345 -25.69 -1.13 -2.26
N LYS A 346 -25.99 -2.14 -1.44
CA LYS A 346 -27.35 -2.51 -1.05
C LYS A 346 -27.55 -2.43 0.45
N ASP A 347 -28.60 -1.70 0.85
CA ASP A 347 -29.09 -1.76 2.23
C ASP A 347 -29.80 -3.10 2.44
N ILE A 348 -29.26 -3.94 3.33
CA ILE A 348 -29.86 -5.20 3.72
C ILE A 348 -31.03 -4.95 4.69
N GLY A 349 -30.98 -3.85 5.44
CA GLY A 349 -32.03 -3.40 6.34
C GLY A 349 -31.61 -3.45 7.81
N ILE A 350 -32.61 -3.41 8.70
CA ILE A 350 -32.42 -3.54 10.14
C ILE A 350 -32.51 -5.02 10.50
N VAL A 351 -31.42 -5.57 11.01
CA VAL A 351 -31.28 -6.98 11.39
C VAL A 351 -31.19 -7.08 12.91
N GLN A 352 -31.77 -8.14 13.49
CA GLN A 352 -31.74 -8.37 14.92
C GLN A 352 -30.69 -9.43 15.27
N ASP A 353 -29.83 -9.10 16.23
CA ASP A 353 -28.84 -9.95 16.92
C ASP A 353 -27.71 -10.54 16.07
N ALA A 354 -28.00 -11.07 14.87
CA ALA A 354 -26.99 -11.65 13.98
C ALA A 354 -27.37 -11.55 12.50
N TYR A 355 -26.36 -11.54 11.63
CA TYR A 355 -26.51 -11.54 10.17
C TYR A 355 -25.93 -12.83 9.58
N THR A 356 -26.77 -13.63 8.92
CA THR A 356 -26.35 -14.86 8.22
C THR A 356 -26.44 -14.69 6.72
N VAL A 357 -25.39 -15.08 6.00
CA VAL A 357 -25.30 -14.94 4.54
C VAL A 357 -24.51 -16.09 3.94
N GLU A 358 -24.82 -16.45 2.69
CA GLU A 358 -24.00 -17.36 1.90
C GLU A 358 -22.81 -16.60 1.33
N VAL A 359 -21.60 -17.11 1.57
CA VAL A 359 -20.34 -16.53 1.11
C VAL A 359 -19.77 -17.46 0.04
N PRO A 360 -19.52 -16.97 -1.20
CA PRO A 360 -18.98 -17.78 -2.28
C PRO A 360 -17.65 -18.43 -1.92
N LYS A 361 -17.30 -19.55 -2.56
CA LYS A 361 -15.96 -20.13 -2.48
C LYS A 361 -14.90 -19.07 -2.79
N HIS A 362 -13.84 -19.02 -1.98
CA HIS A 362 -12.77 -18.02 -2.04
C HIS A 362 -13.24 -16.55 -1.99
N GLY A 363 -14.50 -16.32 -1.63
CA GLY A 363 -15.17 -15.04 -1.70
C GLY A 363 -15.29 -14.37 -0.34
N VAL A 364 -15.89 -13.18 -0.41
CA VAL A 364 -16.16 -12.33 0.74
C VAL A 364 -17.54 -11.69 0.60
N VAL A 365 -18.24 -11.58 1.72
CA VAL A 365 -19.30 -10.58 1.89
C VAL A 365 -18.74 -9.49 2.78
N LEU A 366 -18.67 -8.25 2.27
CA LEU A 366 -18.16 -7.09 2.98
C LEU A 366 -19.32 -6.16 3.32
N VAL A 367 -19.59 -5.98 4.61
CA VAL A 367 -20.71 -5.18 5.09
C VAL A 367 -20.26 -4.06 6.01
N LYS A 368 -21.02 -2.96 6.04
CA LYS A 368 -20.96 -1.96 7.09
C LYS A 368 -22.13 -2.17 8.05
N VAL A 369 -21.82 -2.29 9.34
CA VAL A 369 -22.78 -2.46 10.43
C VAL A 369 -22.80 -1.20 11.28
N SER A 370 -23.99 -0.63 11.48
CA SER A 370 -24.21 0.61 12.24
C SER A 370 -25.47 0.53 13.09
N LYS A 371 -25.67 1.50 13.98
CA LYS A 371 -26.85 1.54 14.87
C LYS A 371 -28.14 1.86 14.12
#